data_AF-A0A1X0JFY1-F1
#
_entry.id   AF-A0A1X0JFY1-F1
#
_cell.length_a   1.000
_cell.length_b   1.000
_cell.length_c   1.000
_cell.angle_alpha   90.00
_cell.angle_beta   90.00
_cell.angle_gamma   90.00
#
_symmetry.space_group_name_H-M   'P 1'
#
loop_
_entity.id
_entity.type
_entity.pdbx_description
1 polymer ?
#
loop_
_entity_poly.entity_id
_entity_poly.type
_entity_poly.pdbx_seq_one_letter_code
_entity_poly.pdbx_strand_id
1 'polypeptide(L)'
;MPDQSETPQSVAASVEQLPPAIRELHRAVLRGFRDSAQVHRDDLNPTAAALGVDLDDALQQLGSADLVHTAPDGQIDIAYPFARRPTRHSVHLTGHPPAAAMCAIDALGIPLMTGTEGVIDSTDPTTGTPIRVHLRDHEWTWHPATTVVVIAHTDCCGTLADTLCGSINFHADQNHAQSYLDNHPELHGHIVDQADAIALADSAFRHLLAS
;
A
#
# COMPACT_ATOMS: atom_id res chain seq x y z
N MET A 1 -26.35 11.46 18.43
CA MET A 1 -25.19 12.14 17.83
C MET A 1 -24.40 11.05 17.15
N PRO A 2 -24.32 11.01 15.81
CA PRO A 2 -23.43 10.06 15.17
C PRO A 2 -21.99 10.52 15.40
N ASP A 3 -21.16 9.54 15.74
CA ASP A 3 -19.76 9.67 16.11
C ASP A 3 -18.95 10.30 14.97
N GLN A 4 -18.08 11.24 15.32
CA GLN A 4 -17.27 11.98 14.37
C GLN A 4 -16.04 11.13 14.02
N SER A 5 -15.96 10.75 12.74
CA SER A 5 -14.70 10.74 11.98
C SER A 5 -13.52 9.95 12.58
N GLU A 6 -13.54 8.63 12.49
CA GLU A 6 -12.29 7.91 12.27
C GLU A 6 -11.92 8.06 10.79
N THR A 7 -11.37 9.23 10.47
CA THR A 7 -10.64 9.37 9.20
C THR A 7 -9.51 8.36 9.24
N PRO A 8 -9.35 7.51 8.24
CA PRO A 8 -8.33 6.47 8.27
C PRO A 8 -6.96 7.09 8.51
N GLN A 9 -6.33 6.70 9.61
CA GLN A 9 -5.04 7.25 10.00
C GLN A 9 -3.99 6.82 8.96
N SER A 10 -3.22 7.78 8.43
CA SER A 10 -2.20 7.47 7.42
C SER A 10 -1.18 6.47 7.97
N VAL A 11 -0.68 5.57 7.13
CA VAL A 11 0.33 4.54 7.47
C VAL A 11 1.51 5.15 8.25
N ALA A 12 2.05 6.28 7.80
CA ALA A 12 3.15 6.99 8.47
C ALA A 12 2.80 7.38 9.92
N ALA A 13 1.63 7.98 10.14
CA ALA A 13 1.18 8.37 11.48
C ALA A 13 0.98 7.15 12.40
N SER A 14 0.44 6.04 11.89
CA SER A 14 0.32 4.79 12.66
C SER A 14 1.69 4.24 13.06
N VAL A 15 2.67 4.29 12.16
CA VAL A 15 4.05 3.87 12.48
C VAL A 15 4.68 4.75 13.54
N GLU A 16 4.50 6.06 13.50
CA GLU A 16 5.10 7.01 14.47
C GLU A 16 4.65 6.78 15.92
N GLN A 17 3.45 6.25 16.12
CA GLN A 17 2.89 5.98 17.44
C GLN A 17 3.42 4.67 18.06
N LEU A 18 4.08 3.82 17.26
CA LEU A 18 4.57 2.53 17.72
C LEU A 18 5.90 2.60 18.48
N PRO A 19 6.12 1.71 19.47
CA PRO A 19 7.40 1.63 20.15
C PRO A 19 8.56 1.38 19.16
N PRO A 20 9.78 1.87 19.42
CA PRO A 20 10.93 1.72 18.52
C PRO A 20 11.18 0.28 18.07
N ALA A 21 11.10 -0.69 18.97
CA ALA A 21 11.28 -2.10 18.63
C ALA A 21 10.21 -2.62 17.65
N ILE A 22 8.95 -2.20 17.81
CA ILE A 22 7.86 -2.60 16.92
C ILE A 22 8.02 -1.96 15.53
N ARG A 23 8.50 -0.71 15.47
CA ARG A 23 8.86 -0.06 14.20
C ARG A 23 10.00 -0.78 13.47
N GLU A 24 11.01 -1.26 14.19
CA GLU A 24 12.08 -2.07 13.57
C GLU A 24 11.58 -3.43 13.07
N LEU A 25 10.66 -4.08 13.81
CA LEU A 25 10.03 -5.31 13.35
C LEU A 25 9.20 -5.05 12.08
N HIS A 26 8.43 -3.96 12.03
CA HIS A 26 7.71 -3.53 10.83
C HIS A 26 8.65 -3.37 9.63
N ARG A 27 9.78 -2.68 9.81
CA ARG A 27 10.81 -2.53 8.77
C ARG A 27 11.38 -3.87 8.30
N ALA A 28 11.54 -4.83 9.22
CA ALA A 28 11.99 -6.17 8.85
C ALA A 28 10.96 -6.90 7.97
N VAL A 29 9.67 -6.77 8.26
CA VAL A 29 8.59 -7.30 7.40
C VAL A 29 8.65 -6.67 6.00
N LEU A 30 8.74 -5.34 5.92
CA LEU A 30 8.79 -4.62 4.64
C LEU A 30 10.02 -4.97 3.80
N ARG A 31 11.19 -5.13 4.43
CA ARG A 31 12.41 -5.61 3.75
C ARG A 31 12.22 -7.04 3.25
N GLY A 32 11.61 -7.90 4.04
CA GLY A 32 11.25 -9.26 3.64
C GLY A 32 10.39 -9.27 2.37
N PHE A 33 9.31 -8.50 2.34
CA PHE A 33 8.47 -8.39 1.13
C PHE A 33 9.23 -7.87 -0.08
N ARG A 34 10.06 -6.84 0.08
CA ARG A 34 10.88 -6.33 -1.01
C ARG A 34 11.83 -7.40 -1.57
N ASP A 35 12.37 -8.27 -0.72
CA ASP A 35 13.44 -9.20 -1.10
C ASP A 35 12.91 -10.58 -1.55
N SER A 36 11.74 -11.03 -1.08
CA SER A 36 11.17 -12.34 -1.39
C SER A 36 9.70 -12.34 -1.85
N ALA A 37 9.04 -11.18 -1.89
CA ALA A 37 7.60 -10.99 -2.18
C ALA A 37 6.63 -11.71 -1.22
N GLN A 38 7.14 -12.53 -0.29
CA GLN A 38 6.40 -13.26 0.73
C GLN A 38 7.23 -13.33 1.99
N VAL A 39 6.56 -13.24 3.14
CA VAL A 39 7.20 -13.30 4.46
C VAL A 39 6.38 -14.23 5.33
N HIS A 40 7.04 -15.24 5.92
CA HIS A 40 6.42 -16.04 6.96
C HIS A 40 6.76 -15.44 8.32
N ARG A 41 5.82 -15.45 9.27
CA ARG A 41 6.02 -14.87 10.60
C ARG A 41 7.28 -15.42 11.28
N ASP A 42 7.58 -16.70 11.09
CA ASP A 42 8.70 -17.35 11.76
C ASP A 42 10.07 -16.85 11.27
N ASP A 43 10.13 -16.28 10.07
CA ASP A 43 11.34 -15.65 9.54
C ASP A 43 11.74 -14.40 10.35
N LEU A 44 10.78 -13.85 11.12
CA LEU A 44 10.97 -12.68 11.97
C LEU A 44 11.46 -13.03 13.39
N ASN A 45 11.49 -14.32 13.77
CA ASN A 45 11.94 -14.76 15.10
C ASN A 45 13.34 -14.23 15.48
N PRO A 46 14.37 -14.28 14.60
CA PRO A 46 15.69 -13.75 14.91
C PRO A 46 15.66 -12.24 15.20
N THR A 47 14.85 -11.49 14.44
CA THR A 47 14.68 -10.05 14.61
C THR A 47 13.96 -9.73 15.92
N ALA A 48 12.86 -10.42 16.23
CA ALA A 48 12.13 -10.23 17.48
C ALA A 48 13.03 -10.52 18.70
N ALA A 49 13.81 -11.62 18.66
CA ALA A 49 14.77 -11.96 19.69
C ALA A 49 15.85 -10.88 19.87
N ALA A 50 16.41 -10.35 18.78
CA ALA A 50 17.41 -9.28 18.82
C ALA A 50 16.85 -7.97 19.39
N LEU A 51 15.56 -7.70 19.16
CA LEU A 51 14.85 -6.54 19.67
C LEU A 51 14.33 -6.72 21.12
N GLY A 52 14.38 -7.94 21.65
CA GLY A 52 13.88 -8.26 22.99
C GLY A 52 12.36 -8.17 23.12
N VAL A 53 11.62 -8.44 22.04
CA VAL A 53 10.16 -8.43 22.02
C VAL A 53 9.59 -9.82 21.79
N ASP A 54 8.40 -10.08 22.31
CA ASP A 54 7.62 -11.25 21.91
C ASP A 54 7.05 -11.04 20.50
N LEU A 55 7.21 -12.04 19.63
CA LEU A 55 6.83 -11.92 18.21
C LEU A 55 5.31 -11.86 18.03
N ASP A 56 4.54 -12.64 18.81
CA ASP A 56 3.09 -12.67 18.70
C ASP A 56 2.49 -11.33 19.17
N ASP A 57 2.94 -10.82 20.32
CA ASP A 57 2.52 -9.51 20.83
C ASP A 57 2.90 -8.38 19.87
N ALA A 58 4.08 -8.46 19.25
CA ALA A 58 4.53 -7.44 18.30
C ALA A 58 3.74 -7.46 16.99
N LEU A 59 3.44 -8.64 16.44
CA LEU A 59 2.56 -8.78 15.26
C LEU A 59 1.13 -8.35 15.58
N GLN A 60 0.63 -8.63 16.78
CA GLN A 60 -0.69 -8.15 17.22
C GLN A 60 -0.75 -6.62 17.29
N GLN A 61 0.31 -5.96 17.78
CA GLN A 61 0.39 -4.49 17.78
C GLN A 61 0.40 -3.93 16.36
N LEU A 62 1.17 -4.53 15.45
CA LEU A 62 1.20 -4.12 14.03
C LEU A 62 -0.14 -4.33 13.33
N GLY A 63 -0.86 -5.42 13.64
CA GLY A 63 -2.21 -5.65 13.11
C GLY A 63 -3.24 -4.69 13.69
N SER A 64 -3.14 -4.36 14.98
CA SER A 64 -4.02 -3.38 15.64
C SER A 64 -3.81 -1.96 15.12
N ALA A 65 -2.58 -1.64 14.68
CA ALA A 65 -2.25 -0.39 14.01
C ALA A 65 -2.54 -0.42 12.50
N ASP A 66 -3.10 -1.52 12.00
CA ASP A 66 -3.45 -1.74 10.60
C ASP A 66 -2.26 -1.59 9.63
N LEU A 67 -1.10 -2.13 10.03
CA LEU A 67 0.13 -2.10 9.23
C LEU A 67 0.49 -3.46 8.66
N VAL A 68 0.34 -4.52 9.46
CA VAL A 68 0.73 -5.88 9.10
C VAL A 68 -0.36 -6.86 9.53
N HIS A 69 -0.88 -7.64 8.59
CA HIS A 69 -1.89 -8.66 8.83
C HIS A 69 -1.31 -10.05 8.58
N THR A 70 -1.30 -10.88 9.62
CA THR A 70 -0.81 -12.27 9.55
C THR A 70 -1.99 -13.22 9.34
N ALA A 71 -1.88 -14.06 8.31
CA ALA A 71 -2.85 -15.11 8.02
C ALA A 71 -2.75 -16.27 9.04
N PRO A 72 -3.80 -17.11 9.18
CA PRO A 72 -3.80 -18.24 10.11
C PRO A 72 -2.70 -19.28 9.85
N ASP A 73 -2.19 -19.37 8.62
CA ASP A 73 -1.10 -20.26 8.24
C ASP A 73 0.30 -19.69 8.56
N GLY A 74 0.36 -18.50 9.19
CA GLY A 74 1.59 -17.82 9.56
C GLY A 74 2.19 -16.94 8.46
N GLN A 75 1.63 -16.95 7.24
CA GLN A 75 2.07 -16.02 6.19
C GLN A 75 1.60 -14.60 6.50
N ILE A 76 2.43 -13.61 6.22
CA ILE A 76 1.98 -12.22 6.24
C ILE A 76 1.13 -11.98 4.97
N ASP A 77 -0.14 -11.66 5.13
CA ASP A 77 -1.08 -11.43 4.02
C ASP A 77 -0.96 -9.99 3.48
N ILE A 78 -0.76 -9.02 4.37
CA ILE A 78 -0.63 -7.60 4.07
C ILE A 78 0.48 -7.01 4.94
N ALA A 79 1.32 -6.16 4.35
CA ALA A 79 2.27 -5.31 5.06
C ALA A 79 2.43 -4.01 4.29
N TYR A 80 1.63 -2.99 4.60
CA TYR A 80 1.52 -1.81 3.75
C TYR A 80 2.88 -1.19 3.41
N PRO A 81 3.19 -1.01 2.12
CA PRO A 81 2.28 -1.04 0.95
C PRO A 81 2.08 -2.40 0.24
N PHE A 82 2.69 -3.49 0.72
CA PHE A 82 2.68 -4.80 0.05
C PHE A 82 1.46 -5.66 0.35
N ALA A 83 1.09 -6.49 -0.64
CA ALA A 83 0.15 -7.59 -0.51
C ALA A 83 0.84 -8.91 -0.88
N ARG A 84 0.51 -10.00 -0.18
CA ARG A 84 1.00 -11.34 -0.51
C ARG A 84 0.33 -11.92 -1.75
N ARG A 85 -0.99 -11.74 -1.85
CA ARG A 85 -1.78 -12.27 -2.97
C ARG A 85 -1.65 -11.33 -4.17
N PRO A 86 -1.58 -11.87 -5.40
CA PRO A 86 -1.63 -11.04 -6.60
C PRO A 86 -2.85 -10.12 -6.59
N THR A 87 -2.62 -8.84 -6.83
CA THR A 87 -3.65 -7.83 -7.04
C THR A 87 -3.58 -7.37 -8.50
N ARG A 88 -4.44 -6.42 -8.87
CA ARG A 88 -4.31 -5.74 -10.16
C ARG A 88 -3.04 -4.89 -10.26
N HIS A 89 -2.42 -4.53 -9.13
CA HIS A 89 -1.28 -3.63 -9.06
C HIS A 89 0.00 -4.43 -8.79
N SER A 90 0.81 -4.63 -9.84
CA SER A 90 2.09 -5.34 -9.76
C SER A 90 3.25 -4.35 -9.87
N VAL A 91 4.17 -4.39 -8.91
CA VAL A 91 5.35 -3.52 -8.86
C VAL A 91 6.61 -4.34 -9.14
N HIS A 92 7.35 -3.93 -10.16
CA HIS A 92 8.58 -4.54 -10.62
C HIS A 92 9.75 -3.61 -10.32
N LEU A 93 10.35 -3.77 -9.14
CA LEU A 93 11.54 -3.01 -8.74
C LEU A 93 12.81 -3.62 -9.37
N THR A 94 13.73 -2.76 -9.79
CA THR A 94 15.01 -3.20 -10.38
C THR A 94 15.81 -4.04 -9.38
N GLY A 95 16.12 -5.29 -9.74
CA GLY A 95 16.91 -6.19 -8.90
C GLY A 95 16.13 -6.95 -7.82
N HIS A 96 14.80 -6.82 -7.79
CA HIS A 96 13.93 -7.47 -6.82
C HIS A 96 12.84 -8.32 -7.52
N PRO A 97 12.25 -9.30 -6.83
CA PRO A 97 11.08 -10.01 -7.35
C PRO A 97 9.89 -9.05 -7.52
N PRO A 98 8.94 -9.34 -8.42
CA PRO A 98 7.68 -8.61 -8.50
C PRO A 98 6.92 -8.69 -7.18
N ALA A 99 6.36 -7.56 -6.74
CA ALA A 99 5.55 -7.46 -5.54
C ALA A 99 4.14 -6.98 -5.89
N ALA A 100 3.13 -7.53 -5.24
CA ALA A 100 1.77 -7.01 -5.36
C ALA A 100 1.56 -5.84 -4.38
N ALA A 101 0.82 -4.83 -4.80
CA ALA A 101 0.43 -3.70 -3.97
C ALA A 101 -1.07 -3.75 -3.67
N MET A 102 -1.47 -3.29 -2.48
CA MET A 102 -2.88 -3.30 -2.08
C MET A 102 -3.73 -2.35 -2.92
N CYS A 103 -3.25 -1.13 -3.20
CA CYS A 103 -3.94 -0.14 -4.03
C CYS A 103 -3.00 0.66 -4.95
N ALA A 104 -3.57 1.62 -5.70
CA ALA A 104 -2.78 2.48 -6.60
C ALA A 104 -1.76 3.36 -5.86
N ILE A 105 -2.12 3.91 -4.70
CA ILE A 105 -1.22 4.74 -3.87
C ILE A 105 -0.11 3.89 -3.25
N ASP A 106 -0.44 2.68 -2.78
CA ASP A 106 0.55 1.70 -2.32
C ASP A 106 1.56 1.34 -3.41
N ALA A 107 1.07 1.13 -4.64
CA ALA A 107 1.92 0.79 -5.78
C ALA A 107 2.94 1.90 -6.10
N LEU A 108 2.51 3.17 -6.02
CA LEU A 108 3.41 4.33 -6.12
C LEU A 108 4.35 4.43 -4.91
N GLY A 109 3.87 4.04 -3.73
CA GLY A 109 4.60 4.09 -2.48
C GLY A 109 5.80 3.15 -2.42
N ILE A 110 5.69 1.94 -2.99
CA ILE A 110 6.75 0.91 -2.98
C ILE A 110 8.10 1.44 -3.53
N PRO A 111 8.20 1.97 -4.77
CA PRO A 111 9.46 2.48 -5.29
C PRO A 111 9.97 3.72 -4.52
N LEU A 112 9.07 4.60 -4.03
CA LEU A 112 9.45 5.75 -3.21
C LEU A 112 10.04 5.34 -1.86
N MET A 113 9.41 4.38 -1.18
CA MET A 113 9.83 3.83 0.11
C MET A 113 11.17 3.09 0.00
N THR A 114 11.35 2.32 -1.07
CA THR A 114 12.57 1.53 -1.27
C THR A 114 13.73 2.34 -1.83
N GLY A 115 13.45 3.50 -2.44
CA GLY A 115 14.44 4.28 -3.17
C GLY A 115 14.91 3.59 -4.46
N THR A 116 14.12 2.64 -4.97
CA THR A 116 14.47 1.79 -6.12
C THR A 116 13.57 2.10 -7.30
N GLU A 117 14.19 2.26 -8.48
CA GLU A 117 13.49 2.43 -9.75
C GLU A 117 12.70 1.18 -10.14
N GLY A 118 11.61 1.36 -10.87
CA GLY A 118 10.77 0.25 -11.25
C GLY A 118 9.62 0.59 -12.17
N VAL A 119 8.82 -0.43 -12.44
CA VAL A 119 7.62 -0.37 -13.28
C VAL A 119 6.44 -0.88 -12.49
N ILE A 120 5.33 -0.15 -12.54
CA ILE A 120 4.04 -0.55 -12.00
C ILE A 120 3.17 -0.94 -13.19
N ASP A 121 2.67 -2.17 -13.17
CA ASP A 121 1.66 -2.67 -14.09
C ASP A 121 0.31 -2.72 -13.37
N SER A 122 -0.70 -2.14 -14.00
CA SER A 122 -2.08 -2.14 -13.52
C SER A 122 -3.09 -2.17 -14.66
N THR A 123 -4.38 -2.17 -14.31
CA THR A 123 -5.48 -2.09 -15.26
C THR A 123 -6.57 -1.19 -14.72
N ASP A 124 -7.17 -0.41 -15.62
CA ASP A 124 -8.40 0.32 -15.34
C ASP A 124 -9.49 -0.66 -14.86
N PRO A 125 -10.14 -0.43 -13.70
CA PRO A 125 -11.05 -1.39 -13.10
C PRO A 125 -12.34 -1.58 -13.89
N THR A 126 -12.74 -0.62 -14.73
CA THR A 126 -13.97 -0.67 -15.52
C THR A 126 -13.73 -1.28 -16.89
N THR A 127 -12.65 -0.89 -17.56
CA THR A 127 -12.40 -1.25 -18.96
C THR A 127 -11.37 -2.37 -19.13
N GLY A 128 -10.54 -2.63 -18.12
CA GLY A 128 -9.40 -3.53 -18.23
C GLY A 128 -8.25 -2.96 -19.07
N THR A 129 -8.33 -1.68 -19.47
CA THR A 129 -7.26 -1.02 -20.22
C THR A 129 -5.94 -1.09 -19.42
N PRO A 130 -4.84 -1.58 -20.02
CA PRO A 130 -3.55 -1.63 -19.34
C PRO A 130 -3.07 -0.23 -18.97
N ILE A 131 -2.59 -0.09 -17.73
CA ILE A 131 -1.97 1.10 -17.20
C ILE A 131 -0.56 0.73 -16.76
N ARG A 132 0.43 1.50 -17.19
CA ARG A 132 1.82 1.32 -16.83
C ARG A 132 2.43 2.62 -16.34
N VAL A 133 3.05 2.58 -15.18
CA VAL A 133 3.72 3.73 -14.56
C VAL A 133 5.18 3.37 -14.31
N HIS A 134 6.11 4.19 -14.78
CA HIS A 134 7.55 3.98 -14.58
C HIS A 134 8.10 5.06 -13.65
N LEU A 135 8.96 4.66 -12.73
CA LEU A 135 9.89 5.55 -12.03
C LEU A 135 11.30 5.25 -12.52
N ARG A 136 11.93 6.23 -13.16
CA ARG A 136 13.31 6.16 -13.65
C ARG A 136 13.96 7.53 -13.60
N ASP A 137 15.21 7.60 -13.16
CA ASP A 137 16.00 8.83 -13.03
C ASP A 137 15.24 9.91 -12.22
N HIS A 138 14.50 9.47 -11.19
CA HIS A 138 13.59 10.29 -10.36
C HIS A 138 12.38 10.92 -11.11
N GLU A 139 12.15 10.54 -12.35
CA GLU A 139 11.01 10.99 -13.15
C GLU A 139 9.94 9.90 -13.27
N TRP A 140 8.68 10.34 -13.16
CA TRP A 140 7.51 9.49 -13.31
C TRP A 140 6.94 9.62 -14.72
N THR A 141 6.73 8.49 -15.41
CA THR A 141 6.07 8.46 -16.72
C THR A 141 4.90 7.48 -16.71
N TRP A 142 3.78 7.90 -17.27
CA TRP A 142 2.51 7.19 -17.17
C TRP A 142 1.96 6.88 -18.56
N HIS A 143 1.47 5.66 -18.74
CA HIS A 143 0.86 5.20 -19.98
C HIS A 143 -0.46 4.48 -19.66
N PRO A 144 -1.61 5.03 -20.10
CA PRO A 144 -1.78 6.29 -20.83
C PRO A 144 -1.29 7.54 -20.07
N ALA A 145 -0.85 8.57 -20.79
CA ALA A 145 -0.41 9.84 -20.17
C ALA A 145 -1.55 10.60 -19.47
N THR A 146 -2.79 10.25 -19.79
CA THR A 146 -4.02 10.78 -19.20
C THR A 146 -4.42 10.09 -17.90
N THR A 147 -3.66 9.07 -17.45
CA THR A 147 -4.00 8.27 -16.28
C THR A 147 -4.17 9.16 -15.05
N VAL A 148 -5.20 8.87 -14.25
CA VAL A 148 -5.52 9.51 -12.97
C VAL A 148 -5.76 8.44 -11.90
N VAL A 149 -5.86 8.84 -10.63
CA VAL A 149 -6.19 7.93 -9.53
C VAL A 149 -7.52 8.34 -8.91
N VAL A 150 -8.40 7.38 -8.68
CA VAL A 150 -9.57 7.57 -7.81
C VAL A 150 -9.15 7.18 -6.41
N ILE A 151 -9.42 8.06 -5.44
CA ILE A 151 -9.31 7.77 -4.01
C ILE A 151 -10.72 7.72 -3.46
N ALA A 152 -11.18 6.54 -3.08
CA ALA A 152 -12.52 6.32 -2.57
C ALA A 152 -12.53 5.36 -1.38
N HIS A 153 -13.58 5.48 -0.57
CA HIS A 153 -13.89 4.57 0.54
C HIS A 153 -15.38 4.25 0.56
N THR A 154 -15.73 3.19 1.28
CA THR A 154 -17.13 2.92 1.65
C THR A 154 -17.35 3.33 3.11
N ASP A 155 -18.59 3.65 3.48
CA ASP A 155 -18.99 3.94 4.87
C ASP A 155 -18.95 2.71 5.80
N CYS A 156 -18.49 1.55 5.31
CA CYS A 156 -18.37 0.34 6.11
C CYS A 156 -17.24 0.49 7.14
N CYS A 157 -17.49 0.10 8.39
CA CYS A 157 -16.45 0.00 9.41
C CYS A 157 -15.52 -1.19 9.11
N GLY A 158 -14.21 -1.00 9.13
CA GLY A 158 -13.22 -2.06 8.88
C GLY A 158 -11.79 -1.52 8.74
N THR A 159 -10.83 -2.41 8.49
CA THR A 159 -9.43 -2.04 8.24
C THR A 159 -9.27 -1.22 6.95
N LEU A 160 -8.14 -0.54 6.73
CA LEU A 160 -7.75 0.08 5.46
C LEU A 160 -7.92 -0.92 4.29
N ALA A 161 -7.65 -2.21 4.54
CA ALA A 161 -7.77 -3.26 3.55
C ALA A 161 -9.23 -3.52 3.18
N ASP A 162 -10.12 -3.49 4.17
CA ASP A 162 -11.55 -3.75 4.02
C ASP A 162 -12.34 -2.52 3.53
N THR A 163 -11.87 -1.30 3.82
CA THR A 163 -12.67 -0.07 3.68
C THR A 163 -12.19 0.90 2.60
N LEU A 164 -10.88 0.92 2.29
CA LEU A 164 -10.28 1.90 1.39
C LEU A 164 -9.51 1.30 0.22
N CYS A 165 -8.63 0.32 0.46
CA CYS A 165 -7.63 -0.06 -0.54
C CYS A 165 -8.24 -0.71 -1.79
N GLY A 166 -9.37 -1.41 -1.69
CA GLY A 166 -10.08 -1.96 -2.85
C GLY A 166 -10.62 -0.90 -3.82
N SER A 167 -10.87 0.31 -3.32
CA SER A 167 -11.53 1.41 -4.05
C SER A 167 -10.55 2.50 -4.49
N ILE A 168 -9.26 2.36 -4.18
CA ILE A 168 -8.19 3.27 -4.63
C ILE A 168 -7.51 2.68 -5.87
N ASN A 169 -7.84 3.19 -7.05
CA ASN A 169 -7.45 2.58 -8.34
C ASN A 169 -6.94 3.59 -9.36
N PHE A 170 -6.08 3.13 -10.26
CA PHE A 170 -5.73 3.86 -11.48
C PHE A 170 -6.88 3.77 -12.50
N HIS A 171 -7.11 4.86 -13.23
CA HIS A 171 -8.05 4.93 -14.34
C HIS A 171 -7.36 5.54 -15.56
N ALA A 172 -7.68 5.03 -16.74
CA ALA A 172 -6.98 5.41 -17.98
C ALA A 172 -7.10 6.92 -18.29
N ASP A 173 -8.20 7.54 -17.88
CA ASP A 173 -8.43 8.98 -17.96
C ASP A 173 -9.50 9.46 -16.96
N GLN A 174 -9.70 10.78 -16.90
CA GLN A 174 -10.65 11.43 -16.01
C GLN A 174 -12.12 11.05 -16.30
N ASN A 175 -12.49 10.77 -17.55
CA ASN A 175 -13.87 10.38 -17.88
C ASN A 175 -14.17 8.98 -17.37
N HIS A 176 -13.22 8.05 -17.50
CA HIS A 176 -13.35 6.72 -16.90
C HIS A 176 -13.39 6.77 -15.37
N ALA A 177 -12.55 7.60 -14.75
CA ALA A 177 -12.58 7.81 -13.30
C ALA A 177 -13.91 8.37 -12.81
N GLN A 178 -14.47 9.39 -13.50
CA GLN A 178 -15.78 9.95 -13.15
C GLN A 178 -16.90 8.93 -13.37
N SER A 179 -16.87 8.21 -14.50
CA SER A 179 -17.86 7.16 -14.78
C SER A 179 -17.81 6.04 -13.75
N TYR A 180 -16.62 5.72 -13.22
CA TYR A 180 -16.48 4.76 -12.14
C TYR A 180 -17.20 5.26 -10.87
N LEU A 181 -16.93 6.48 -10.42
CA LEU A 181 -17.62 7.05 -9.26
C LEU A 181 -19.15 7.15 -9.46
N ASP A 182 -19.61 7.56 -10.64
CA ASP A 182 -21.03 7.69 -10.95
C ASP A 182 -21.77 6.34 -10.92
N ASN A 183 -21.09 5.26 -11.31
CA ASN A 183 -21.65 3.90 -11.31
C ASN A 183 -21.51 3.18 -9.96
N HIS A 184 -20.79 3.78 -9.01
CA HIS A 184 -20.55 3.26 -7.68
C HIS A 184 -20.96 4.29 -6.61
N PRO A 185 -22.28 4.60 -6.48
CA PRO A 185 -22.76 5.62 -5.55
C PRO A 185 -22.51 5.28 -4.07
N GLU A 186 -22.17 4.03 -3.75
CA GLU A 186 -21.71 3.58 -2.43
C GLU A 186 -20.30 4.07 -2.09
N LEU A 187 -19.53 4.53 -3.08
CA LEU A 187 -18.18 5.04 -2.91
C LEU A 187 -18.19 6.55 -2.67
N HIS A 188 -17.59 6.95 -1.55
CA HIS A 188 -17.27 8.35 -1.28
C HIS A 188 -15.82 8.59 -1.67
N GLY A 189 -15.61 9.30 -2.77
CA GLY A 189 -14.28 9.50 -3.31
C GLY A 189 -14.12 10.71 -4.21
N HIS A 190 -12.89 10.94 -4.60
CA HIS A 190 -12.49 12.01 -5.51
C HIS A 190 -11.38 11.53 -6.44
N ILE A 191 -11.22 12.25 -7.55
CA ILE A 191 -10.19 12.00 -8.55
C ILE A 191 -8.99 12.89 -8.22
N VAL A 192 -7.80 12.32 -8.19
CA VAL A 192 -6.53 13.05 -8.06
C VAL A 192 -5.69 12.86 -9.31
N ASP A 193 -4.92 13.90 -9.65
CA ASP A 193 -3.98 13.83 -10.75
C ASP A 193 -2.70 13.05 -10.38
N GLN A 194 -1.79 12.92 -11.33
CA GLN A 194 -0.55 12.16 -11.16
C GLN A 194 0.36 12.78 -10.08
N ALA A 195 0.46 14.11 -10.03
CA ALA A 195 1.35 14.80 -9.09
C ALA A 195 0.84 14.67 -7.66
N ASP A 196 -0.46 14.86 -7.46
CA ASP A 196 -1.11 14.70 -6.16
C ASP A 196 -1.05 13.23 -5.69
N ALA A 197 -1.27 12.26 -6.57
CA ALA A 197 -1.14 10.85 -6.25
C ALA A 197 0.28 10.47 -5.79
N ILE A 198 1.31 10.98 -6.48
CA ILE A 198 2.71 10.78 -6.10
C ILE A 198 2.98 11.44 -4.74
N ALA A 199 2.50 12.66 -4.51
CA ALA A 199 2.71 13.37 -3.25
C ALA A 199 2.06 12.65 -2.06
N LEU A 200 0.87 12.07 -2.25
CA LEU A 200 0.19 11.26 -1.24
C LEU A 200 0.98 9.99 -0.91
N ALA A 201 1.44 9.26 -1.95
CA ALA A 201 2.28 8.07 -1.76
C ALA A 201 3.61 8.41 -1.06
N ASP A 202 4.20 9.54 -1.41
CA ASP A 202 5.43 10.05 -0.82
C ASP A 202 5.28 10.29 0.68
N SER A 203 4.25 11.07 1.04
CA SER A 203 3.94 11.40 2.44
C SER A 203 3.63 10.16 3.27
N ALA A 204 3.01 9.14 2.67
CA ALA A 204 2.62 7.92 3.38
C ALA A 204 3.79 6.95 3.58
N PHE A 205 4.71 6.83 2.61
CA PHE A 205 5.63 5.69 2.55
C PHE A 205 7.13 6.03 2.51
N ARG A 206 7.53 7.23 2.03
CA ARG A 206 8.94 7.56 1.75
C ARG A 206 9.88 7.23 2.91
N HIS A 207 9.44 7.49 4.14
CA HIS A 207 10.29 7.40 5.33
C HIS A 207 10.21 6.05 6.07
N LEU A 208 9.40 5.09 5.61
CA LEU A 208 9.20 3.85 6.35
C LEU A 208 10.45 2.98 6.42
N LEU A 209 11.18 2.87 5.30
CA LEU A 209 12.45 2.13 5.23
C LEU A 209 13.70 3.00 5.35
N ALA A 210 13.54 4.33 5.37
CA ALA A 210 14.64 5.26 5.63
C ALA A 210 15.11 5.12 7.10
N SER A 211 16.42 5.22 7.28
CA SER A 211 17.13 5.05 8.57
C SER A 211 16.74 6.14 9.57
#